data_AF-A0A9W8P8U3-F1
#
_entry.id   AF-A0A9W8P8U3-F1
#
_cell.length_a   1.000
_cell.length_b   1.000
_cell.length_c   1.000
_cell.angle_alpha   90.00
_cell.angle_beta   90.00
_cell.angle_gamma   90.00
#
_symmetry.space_group_name_H-M   'P 1'
#
loop_
_entity.id
_entity.type
_entity.pdbx_description
1 polymer ?
#
loop_
_entity_poly.entity_id
_entity_poly.type
_entity_poly.pdbx_seq_one_letter_code
_entity_poly.pdbx_strand_id
1 'polypeptide(L)'
;MTTAPYWEPGTAYKPGDVVQYEGHRYKIVIPHTSQSDWAPSVTPNLWGRLSDEDQGQWGGYQEHHQQPATYQPAPEYHPPPPEGQKVDIPQEERKKHWYDLDDHRKKELEIGGGLLGAIGAAAAGYYVYKHHEKNEEEKKADSWALQNWLHDAEARLRDYQQNGPRSPAQWILNKGKDIPSNAIVVGPEHDWMLWICRAYVDGTIQVGKASNVFQKGAVIGYDNEEIQLDTYEILVGDMHGLQWVPASGHLNVENLGLRPVEGGRDKDGTPLYIAQAPHKGAVHPGIASPKHDGAYIPYGGKQVQVSEYRVLCYNY
;
A
#
# COMPACT_ATOMS: atom_id res chain seq x y z
N MET A 1 -16.38 -21.81 30.16
CA MET A 1 -15.98 -20.47 29.71
C MET A 1 -14.48 -20.49 29.55
N THR A 2 -13.98 -20.49 28.32
CA THR A 2 -12.54 -20.52 28.06
C THR A 2 -12.00 -19.11 28.29
N THR A 3 -11.16 -18.92 29.30
CA THR A 3 -10.48 -17.65 29.56
C THR A 3 -9.52 -17.34 28.40
N ALA A 4 -9.53 -16.09 27.92
CA ALA A 4 -8.62 -15.65 26.87
C ALA A 4 -7.15 -15.81 27.33
N PRO A 5 -6.23 -16.30 26.48
CA PRO A 5 -4.81 -16.40 26.83
C PRO A 5 -4.20 -15.02 27.10
N TYR A 6 -3.09 -14.97 27.85
CA TYR A 6 -2.33 -13.72 27.99
C TYR A 6 -1.66 -13.35 26.67
N TRP A 7 -1.52 -12.05 26.43
CA TRP A 7 -0.76 -11.55 25.29
C TRP A 7 0.72 -11.88 25.48
N GLU A 8 1.34 -12.41 24.43
CA GLU A 8 2.75 -12.78 24.40
C GLU A 8 3.39 -12.15 23.16
N PRO A 9 4.62 -11.61 23.25
CA PRO A 9 5.38 -11.17 22.09
C PRO A 9 5.82 -12.37 21.23
N GLY A 10 5.98 -12.16 19.92
CA GLY A 10 6.36 -13.21 18.98
C GLY A 10 5.21 -14.19 18.62
N THR A 11 4.00 -13.95 19.10
CA THR A 11 2.83 -14.79 18.83
C THR A 11 2.05 -14.30 17.63
N ALA A 12 1.78 -15.20 16.68
CA ALA A 12 0.94 -14.91 15.52
C ALA A 12 -0.54 -14.98 15.91
N TYR A 13 -1.22 -13.83 15.88
CA TYR A 13 -2.63 -13.70 16.22
C TYR A 13 -3.50 -13.55 14.96
N LYS A 14 -4.60 -14.28 14.91
CA LYS A 14 -5.52 -14.42 13.76
C LYS A 14 -6.80 -13.61 13.97
N PRO A 15 -7.56 -13.26 12.91
CA PRO A 15 -8.81 -12.52 13.06
C PRO A 15 -9.74 -13.14 14.11
N GLY A 16 -10.17 -12.33 15.08
CA GLY A 16 -11.08 -12.76 16.14
C GLY A 16 -10.41 -13.19 17.45
N ASP A 17 -9.10 -13.36 17.47
CA ASP A 17 -8.35 -13.68 18.70
C ASP A 17 -8.56 -12.60 19.77
N VAL A 18 -8.67 -13.06 21.02
CA VAL A 18 -8.80 -12.21 22.20
C VAL A 18 -7.72 -12.60 23.19
N VAL A 19 -7.02 -11.60 23.72
CA VAL A 19 -5.92 -11.76 24.68
C VAL A 19 -6.15 -10.94 25.95
N GLN A 20 -5.47 -11.30 27.02
CA GLN A 20 -5.39 -10.50 28.25
C GLN A 20 -4.04 -9.76 28.33
N TYR A 21 -4.06 -8.46 28.60
CA TYR A 21 -2.87 -7.65 28.84
C TYR A 21 -3.17 -6.55 29.85
N GLU A 22 -2.29 -6.38 30.85
CA GLU A 22 -2.46 -5.38 31.93
C GLU A 22 -3.84 -5.41 32.62
N GLY A 23 -4.42 -6.60 32.78
CA GLY A 23 -5.73 -6.78 33.43
C GLY A 23 -6.94 -6.47 32.55
N HIS A 24 -6.75 -6.14 31.26
CA HIS A 24 -7.83 -5.89 30.31
C HIS A 24 -7.81 -6.90 29.16
N ARG A 25 -8.98 -7.08 28.53
CA ARG A 25 -9.12 -7.91 27.33
C ARG A 25 -9.02 -7.06 26.08
N TYR A 26 -8.29 -7.56 25.10
CA TYR A 26 -8.13 -6.93 23.80
C TYR A 26 -8.46 -7.93 22.70
N LYS A 27 -9.26 -7.50 21.74
CA LYS A 27 -9.51 -8.24 20.51
C LYS A 27 -8.57 -7.73 19.43
N ILE A 28 -7.99 -8.64 18.66
CA ILE A 28 -7.16 -8.24 17.53
C ILE A 28 -7.98 -7.49 16.48
N VAL A 29 -7.42 -6.38 16.00
CA VAL A 29 -8.00 -5.54 14.92
C VAL A 29 -7.36 -5.91 13.59
N ILE A 30 -6.03 -5.99 13.56
CA ILE A 30 -5.24 -6.35 12.37
C ILE A 30 -4.44 -7.62 12.70
N PRO A 31 -4.60 -8.74 11.98
CA PRO A 31 -3.79 -9.94 12.17
C PRO A 31 -2.30 -9.64 12.01
N HIS A 32 -1.50 -10.05 12.98
CA HIS A 32 -0.07 -9.79 12.99
C HIS A 32 0.66 -10.81 13.87
N THR A 33 1.98 -10.85 13.74
CA THR A 33 2.83 -11.45 14.77
C THR A 33 3.22 -10.34 15.75
N SER A 34 2.87 -10.48 17.03
CA SER A 34 3.12 -9.48 18.06
C SER A 34 4.61 -9.18 18.22
N GLN A 35 4.94 -7.93 18.51
CA GLN A 35 6.28 -7.50 18.92
C GLN A 35 6.22 -6.97 20.36
N SER A 36 7.33 -6.97 21.09
CA SER A 36 7.39 -6.50 22.46
C SER A 36 6.98 -5.03 22.63
N ASP A 37 7.22 -4.20 21.61
CA ASP A 37 6.79 -2.79 21.51
C ASP A 37 5.36 -2.63 20.95
N TRP A 38 4.67 -3.72 20.59
CA TRP A 38 3.29 -3.74 20.10
C TRP A 38 2.31 -4.27 21.14
N ALA A 39 2.53 -3.88 22.39
CA ALA A 39 1.64 -4.22 23.48
C ALA A 39 0.22 -3.66 23.21
N PRO A 40 -0.85 -4.40 23.56
CA PRO A 40 -2.23 -3.99 23.29
C PRO A 40 -2.62 -2.61 23.83
N SER A 41 -2.04 -2.17 24.95
CA SER A 41 -2.34 -0.87 25.55
C SER A 41 -1.73 0.33 24.80
N VAL A 42 -0.70 0.12 23.97
CA VAL A 42 0.02 1.19 23.26
C VAL A 42 -0.11 1.13 21.74
N THR A 43 -0.79 0.11 21.20
CA THR A 43 -1.04 -0.06 19.76
C THR A 43 -2.53 -0.23 19.43
N PRO A 44 -3.35 0.83 19.60
CA PRO A 44 -4.81 0.77 19.38
C PRO A 44 -5.21 0.42 17.93
N ASN A 45 -4.30 0.55 16.98
CA ASN A 45 -4.51 0.15 15.58
C ASN A 45 -4.36 -1.36 15.36
N LEU A 46 -3.70 -2.08 16.28
CA LEU A 46 -3.52 -3.53 16.24
C LEU A 46 -4.48 -4.26 17.18
N TRP A 47 -4.87 -3.59 18.28
CA TRP A 47 -5.68 -4.16 19.35
C TRP A 47 -6.83 -3.24 19.76
N GLY A 48 -8.03 -3.78 19.81
CA GLY A 48 -9.24 -3.11 20.27
C GLY A 48 -9.55 -3.54 21.70
N ARG A 49 -9.56 -2.60 22.64
CA ARG A 49 -9.91 -2.87 24.03
C ARG A 49 -11.38 -3.27 24.14
N LEU A 50 -11.66 -4.42 24.73
CA LEU A 50 -13.01 -4.87 25.03
C LEU A 50 -13.47 -4.26 26.36
N SER A 51 -14.74 -3.91 26.45
CA SER A 51 -15.33 -3.42 27.69
C SER A 51 -15.46 -4.55 28.71
N ASP A 52 -15.40 -4.25 30.00
CA ASP A 52 -15.55 -5.24 31.07
C ASP A 52 -16.96 -5.88 31.11
N GLU A 53 -17.91 -5.35 30.32
CA GLU A 53 -19.29 -5.82 30.19
C GLU A 53 -19.50 -6.87 29.09
N ASP A 54 -18.52 -7.15 28.21
CA ASP A 54 -18.62 -8.12 27.10
C ASP A 54 -18.46 -9.60 27.53
N GLN A 55 -19.11 -10.00 28.62
CA GLN A 55 -19.17 -11.39 29.08
C GLN A 55 -20.37 -12.14 28.46
N GLY A 56 -20.26 -12.46 27.16
CA GLY A 56 -20.88 -13.65 26.57
C GLY A 56 -22.32 -13.53 26.05
N GLN A 57 -22.47 -13.38 24.73
CA GLN A 57 -23.55 -14.03 23.96
C GLN A 57 -23.18 -14.07 22.46
N TRP A 58 -22.84 -15.24 21.94
CA TRP A 58 -22.87 -15.53 20.50
C TRP A 58 -24.00 -16.55 20.27
N GLY A 59 -25.22 -16.03 20.12
CA GLY A 59 -26.36 -16.77 19.58
C GLY A 59 -26.24 -16.84 18.06
N GLY A 60 -26.44 -18.03 17.50
CA GLY A 60 -26.07 -18.36 16.13
C GLY A 60 -27.02 -17.85 15.04
N TYR A 61 -26.48 -17.86 13.82
CA TYR A 61 -27.25 -17.99 12.59
C TYR A 61 -26.56 -19.08 11.74
N GLN A 62 -27.27 -20.20 11.56
CA GLN A 62 -26.99 -21.17 10.51
C GLN A 62 -27.66 -20.69 9.23
N GLU A 63 -26.91 -20.63 8.13
CA GLU A 63 -27.50 -20.71 6.80
C GLU A 63 -26.79 -21.79 5.99
N HIS A 64 -27.55 -22.84 5.69
CA HIS A 64 -27.14 -23.99 4.91
C HIS A 64 -27.03 -23.61 3.43
N HIS A 65 -25.83 -23.65 2.86
CA HIS A 65 -25.64 -23.87 1.43
C HIS A 65 -24.49 -24.87 1.21
N GLN A 66 -24.79 -25.92 0.45
CA GLN A 66 -23.90 -27.04 0.13
C GLN A 66 -22.68 -26.56 -0.68
N GLN A 67 -21.48 -26.90 -0.23
CA GLN A 67 -20.23 -26.68 -0.97
C GLN A 67 -19.96 -27.85 -1.93
N PRO A 68 -19.63 -27.62 -3.22
CA PRO A 68 -18.73 -28.50 -3.94
C PRO A 68 -17.29 -28.26 -3.44
N ALA A 69 -16.53 -29.36 -3.32
CA ALA A 69 -15.21 -29.41 -2.70
C ALA A 69 -14.22 -28.37 -3.27
N THR A 70 -13.82 -27.41 -2.44
CA THR A 70 -12.67 -26.53 -2.69
C THR A 70 -11.41 -27.17 -2.14
N TYR A 71 -10.43 -27.36 -3.03
CA TYR A 71 -9.05 -27.73 -2.70
C TYR A 71 -8.50 -26.77 -1.63
N GLN A 72 -8.11 -27.29 -0.46
CA GLN A 72 -7.36 -26.52 0.54
C GLN A 72 -5.86 -26.66 0.20
N PRO A 73 -5.14 -25.59 -0.19
CA PRO A 73 -3.69 -25.62 -0.18
C PRO A 73 -3.21 -25.79 1.27
N ALA A 74 -2.14 -26.57 1.44
CA ALA A 74 -1.56 -26.87 2.75
C ALA A 74 -1.13 -25.56 3.47
N PRO A 75 -1.26 -25.48 4.80
CA PRO A 75 -0.79 -24.32 5.55
C PRO A 75 0.72 -24.14 5.35
N GLU A 76 1.10 -22.98 4.80
CA GLU A 76 2.49 -22.55 4.70
C GLU A 76 3.10 -22.45 6.10
N TYR A 77 4.12 -23.26 6.34
CA TYR A 77 4.93 -23.20 7.55
C TYR A 77 5.89 -22.00 7.43
N HIS A 78 5.56 -20.91 8.13
CA HIS A 78 6.49 -19.81 8.36
C HIS A 78 7.15 -20.02 9.73
N PRO A 79 8.46 -20.31 9.80
CA PRO A 79 9.17 -20.28 11.07
C PRO A 79 9.11 -18.86 11.65
N PRO A 80 8.98 -18.70 12.97
CA PRO A 80 9.00 -17.38 13.61
C PRO A 80 10.33 -16.68 13.29
N PRO A 81 10.34 -15.35 13.10
CA PRO A 81 11.58 -14.62 12.92
C PRO A 81 12.46 -14.86 14.15
N PRO A 82 13.76 -15.15 13.98
CA PRO A 82 14.66 -15.25 15.12
C PRO A 82 14.62 -13.93 15.90
N GLU A 83 14.56 -13.99 17.24
CA GLU A 83 14.76 -12.84 18.12
C GLU A 83 16.19 -12.30 17.90
N GLY A 84 16.35 -11.46 16.89
CA GLY A 84 17.64 -10.95 16.41
C GLY A 84 17.66 -9.43 16.42
N GLN A 85 18.83 -8.86 16.74
CA GLN A 85 19.14 -7.44 16.67
C GLN A 85 18.48 -6.74 15.46
N LYS A 86 17.65 -5.72 15.72
CA LYS A 86 17.23 -4.76 14.68
C LYS A 86 18.49 -4.15 14.06
N VAL A 87 18.80 -4.49 12.82
CA VAL A 87 19.95 -3.92 12.10
C VAL A 87 19.65 -2.46 11.78
N ASP A 88 20.53 -1.57 12.21
CA ASP A 88 20.46 -0.16 11.81
C ASP A 88 20.82 -0.03 10.32
N ILE A 89 20.01 0.73 9.59
CA ILE A 89 20.18 0.95 8.15
C ILE A 89 20.28 2.46 7.93
N PRO A 90 21.50 2.99 7.74
CA PRO A 90 21.72 4.41 7.49
C PRO A 90 20.94 4.91 6.29
N GLN A 91 20.54 6.19 6.31
CA GLN A 91 19.73 6.80 5.25
C GLN A 91 20.37 6.68 3.85
N GLU A 92 21.69 6.83 3.74
CA GLU A 92 22.39 6.70 2.45
C GLU A 92 22.41 5.26 1.93
N GLU A 93 22.36 4.26 2.83
CA GLU A 93 22.28 2.86 2.43
C GLU A 93 20.89 2.52 1.87
N ARG A 94 19.81 3.08 2.45
CA ARG A 94 18.43 2.88 1.98
C ARG A 94 18.20 3.33 0.54
N LYS A 95 19.05 4.22 0.03
CA LYS A 95 18.99 4.70 -1.37
C LYS A 95 19.64 3.73 -2.36
N LYS A 96 20.40 2.73 -1.90
CA LYS A 96 21.10 1.78 -2.77
C LYS A 96 20.15 0.72 -3.31
N HIS A 97 20.44 0.22 -4.50
CA HIS A 97 19.77 -0.97 -5.02
C HIS A 97 20.27 -2.22 -4.29
N TRP A 98 19.43 -3.24 -4.13
CA TRP A 98 19.81 -4.49 -3.43
C TRP A 98 21.07 -5.12 -4.02
N TYR A 99 21.19 -5.13 -5.35
CA TYR A 99 22.36 -5.66 -6.07
C TYR A 99 23.64 -4.84 -5.87
N ASP A 100 23.56 -3.61 -5.37
CA ASP A 100 24.72 -2.75 -5.08
C ASP A 100 25.28 -2.97 -3.66
N LEU A 101 24.59 -3.75 -2.83
CA LEU A 101 25.05 -4.12 -1.49
C LEU A 101 26.04 -5.29 -1.59
N ASP A 102 27.11 -5.23 -0.78
CA ASP A 102 28.05 -6.35 -0.66
C ASP A 102 27.40 -7.55 0.05
N ASP A 103 27.92 -8.75 -0.24
CA ASP A 103 27.34 -10.02 0.24
C ASP A 103 27.31 -10.12 1.77
N HIS A 104 28.28 -9.51 2.46
CA HIS A 104 28.29 -9.48 3.92
C HIS A 104 27.12 -8.63 4.44
N ARG A 105 26.92 -7.45 3.84
CA ARG A 105 25.83 -6.56 4.22
C ARG A 105 24.45 -7.14 3.91
N LYS A 106 24.28 -7.80 2.76
CA LYS A 106 23.04 -8.53 2.43
C LYS A 106 22.72 -9.58 3.51
N LYS A 107 23.72 -10.36 3.91
CA LYS A 107 23.59 -11.38 4.95
C LYS A 107 23.23 -10.78 6.32
N GLU A 108 23.80 -9.64 6.70
CA GLU A 108 23.42 -8.93 7.93
C GLU A 108 21.94 -8.51 7.89
N LEU A 109 21.46 -7.95 6.78
CA LEU A 109 20.08 -7.52 6.61
C LEU A 109 19.08 -8.69 6.64
N GLU A 110 19.49 -9.84 6.10
CA GLU A 110 18.72 -11.09 6.16
C GLU A 110 18.62 -11.64 7.59
N ILE A 111 19.75 -11.73 8.29
CA ILE A 111 19.82 -12.27 9.66
C ILE A 111 19.15 -11.31 10.66
N GLY A 112 19.26 -10.01 10.44
CA GLY A 112 18.67 -8.95 11.27
C GLY A 112 17.17 -8.75 11.10
N GLY A 113 16.48 -9.64 10.38
CA GLY A 113 15.03 -9.56 10.14
C GLY A 113 14.58 -8.44 9.19
N GLY A 114 15.51 -7.77 8.51
CA GLY A 114 15.24 -6.60 7.68
C GLY A 114 14.36 -6.90 6.46
N LEU A 115 14.53 -8.05 5.83
CA LEU A 115 13.84 -8.39 4.57
C LEU A 115 12.54 -9.20 4.73
N LEU A 116 12.41 -9.94 5.84
CA LEU A 116 11.29 -10.87 6.05
C LEU A 116 10.06 -10.22 6.71
N GLY A 117 10.24 -9.08 7.40
CA GLY A 117 9.14 -8.36 8.07
C GLY A 117 8.27 -7.47 7.17
N ALA A 118 8.69 -7.18 5.94
CA ALA A 118 8.04 -6.19 5.06
C ALA A 118 6.78 -6.72 4.34
N ILE A 119 6.49 -8.02 4.40
CA ILE A 119 5.41 -8.67 3.63
C ILE A 119 4.01 -8.47 4.27
N GLY A 120 3.91 -7.71 5.36
CA GLY A 120 2.69 -7.65 6.16
C GLY A 120 1.51 -6.80 5.62
N ALA A 121 1.73 -5.72 4.87
CA ALA A 121 0.69 -4.67 4.87
C ALA A 121 0.36 -3.91 3.57
N ALA A 122 1.08 -4.06 2.45
CA ALA A 122 0.70 -3.32 1.24
C ALA A 122 0.05 -4.19 0.17
N ALA A 123 0.46 -5.45 0.04
CA ALA A 123 0.14 -6.24 -1.14
C ALA A 123 0.08 -7.75 -0.87
N ALA A 124 -0.34 -8.19 0.33
CA ALA A 124 -0.27 -9.61 0.70
C ALA A 124 -0.89 -10.58 -0.33
N GLY A 125 -1.83 -10.15 -1.18
CA GLY A 125 -2.37 -10.97 -2.28
C GLY A 125 -1.56 -10.91 -3.59
N TYR A 126 -1.15 -9.72 -4.02
CA TYR A 126 -0.42 -9.53 -5.29
C TYR A 126 1.06 -9.91 -5.18
N TYR A 127 1.69 -9.51 -4.06
CA TYR A 127 3.06 -9.85 -3.72
C TYR A 127 3.22 -11.37 -3.70
N VAL A 128 2.30 -12.10 -3.07
CA VAL A 128 2.35 -13.57 -3.02
C VAL A 128 2.26 -14.18 -4.43
N TYR A 129 1.29 -13.79 -5.26
CA TYR A 129 1.11 -14.37 -6.60
C TYR A 129 2.32 -14.18 -7.51
N LYS A 130 2.84 -12.94 -7.65
CA LYS A 130 4.01 -12.66 -8.49
C LYS A 130 5.32 -13.14 -7.89
N HIS A 131 5.45 -13.24 -6.57
CA HIS A 131 6.67 -13.76 -5.97
C HIS A 131 6.86 -15.26 -6.20
N HIS A 132 5.81 -16.06 -6.43
CA HIS A 132 6.00 -17.49 -6.75
C HIS A 132 6.78 -17.73 -8.06
N GLU A 133 6.77 -16.78 -8.98
CA GLU A 133 7.50 -16.86 -10.26
C GLU A 133 8.94 -16.33 -10.18
N LYS A 134 9.27 -15.56 -9.14
CA LYS A 134 10.58 -14.94 -8.95
C LYS A 134 11.56 -15.85 -8.24
N ASN A 135 12.85 -15.70 -8.56
CA ASN A 135 13.90 -16.37 -7.79
C ASN A 135 14.12 -15.69 -6.43
N GLU A 136 14.76 -16.38 -5.49
CA GLU A 136 14.96 -15.88 -4.12
C GLU A 136 15.68 -14.53 -4.05
N GLU A 137 16.63 -14.26 -4.94
CA GLU A 137 17.36 -13.00 -4.93
C GLU A 137 16.51 -11.82 -5.43
N GLU A 138 15.67 -12.05 -6.44
CA GLU A 138 14.67 -11.07 -6.90
C GLU A 138 13.63 -10.78 -5.82
N LYS A 139 13.21 -11.80 -5.06
CA LYS A 139 12.29 -11.60 -3.94
C LYS A 139 12.89 -10.68 -2.87
N LYS A 140 14.18 -10.86 -2.57
CA LYS A 140 14.91 -10.00 -1.62
C LYS A 140 15.06 -8.57 -2.14
N ALA A 141 15.39 -8.41 -3.43
CA ALA A 141 15.49 -7.10 -4.05
C ALA A 141 14.16 -6.33 -3.97
N ASP A 142 13.05 -7.00 -4.25
CA ASP A 142 11.71 -6.42 -4.13
C ASP A 142 11.34 -6.09 -2.68
N SER A 143 11.60 -6.99 -1.73
CA SER A 143 11.37 -6.74 -0.29
C SER A 143 12.15 -5.51 0.18
N TRP A 144 13.42 -5.39 -0.22
CA TRP A 144 14.28 -4.25 0.11
C TRP A 144 13.69 -2.93 -0.41
N ALA A 145 13.33 -2.89 -1.69
CA ALA A 145 12.78 -1.69 -2.31
C ALA A 145 11.42 -1.29 -1.71
N LEU A 146 10.53 -2.26 -1.45
CA LEU A 146 9.25 -2.03 -0.78
C LEU A 146 9.44 -1.44 0.62
N GLN A 147 10.37 -2.00 1.41
CA GLN A 147 10.65 -1.52 2.76
C GLN A 147 11.18 -0.08 2.74
N ASN A 148 12.05 0.26 1.79
CA ASN A 148 12.57 1.61 1.65
C ASN A 148 11.48 2.60 1.23
N TRP A 149 10.62 2.23 0.28
CA TRP A 149 9.47 3.07 -0.08
C TRP A 149 8.53 3.31 1.11
N LEU A 150 8.21 2.27 1.90
CA LEU A 150 7.38 2.39 3.10
C LEU A 150 8.02 3.31 4.14
N HIS A 151 9.33 3.15 4.40
CA HIS A 151 10.07 4.03 5.31
C HIS A 151 9.97 5.50 4.89
N ASP A 152 10.16 5.78 3.60
CA ASP A 152 10.06 7.12 3.05
C ASP A 152 8.62 7.66 3.10
N ALA A 153 7.61 6.81 2.88
CA ALA A 153 6.21 7.16 2.96
C ALA A 153 5.78 7.52 4.39
N GLU A 154 6.26 6.76 5.38
CA GLU A 154 6.08 7.10 6.80
C GLU A 154 6.77 8.42 7.16
N ALA A 155 7.97 8.69 6.61
CA ALA A 155 8.64 9.96 6.81
C ALA A 155 7.83 11.14 6.26
N ARG A 156 7.23 10.98 5.07
CA ARG A 156 6.33 11.99 4.48
C ARG A 156 5.06 12.19 5.31
N LEU A 157 4.46 11.12 5.85
CA LEU A 157 3.31 11.23 6.74
C LEU A 157 3.67 11.94 8.05
N ARG A 158 4.82 11.62 8.67
CA ARG A 158 5.30 12.31 9.88
C ARG A 158 5.50 13.81 9.63
N ASP A 159 6.12 14.16 8.50
CA ASP A 159 6.30 15.55 8.10
C ASP A 159 4.96 16.28 7.93
N TYR A 160 3.99 15.65 7.26
CA TYR A 160 2.62 16.18 7.14
C TYR A 160 1.94 16.40 8.50
N GLN A 161 2.08 15.46 9.43
CA GLN A 161 1.47 15.56 10.76
C GLN A 161 2.13 16.66 11.62
N GLN A 162 3.44 16.85 11.49
CA GLN A 162 4.20 17.82 12.28
C GLN A 162 4.13 19.24 11.72
N ASN A 163 4.21 19.37 10.39
CA ASN A 163 4.40 20.64 9.70
C ASN A 163 3.18 21.08 8.87
N GLY A 164 2.16 20.22 8.75
CA GLY A 164 0.99 20.47 7.90
C GLY A 164 1.24 20.16 6.41
N PRO A 165 0.25 20.41 5.55
CA PRO A 165 0.34 20.15 4.11
C PRO A 165 1.40 21.01 3.42
N ARG A 166 2.23 20.38 2.59
CA ARG A 166 3.13 21.06 1.64
C ARG A 166 2.43 21.23 0.30
N SER A 167 1.95 22.44 0.04
CA SER A 167 1.38 22.82 -1.25
C SER A 167 2.44 22.90 -2.36
N PRO A 168 2.07 22.71 -3.64
CA PRO A 168 0.71 22.42 -4.10
C PRO A 168 0.36 20.92 -4.15
N ALA A 169 1.34 20.01 -3.95
CA ALA A 169 1.14 18.58 -4.00
C ALA A 169 2.11 17.83 -3.05
N GLN A 170 1.57 16.96 -2.20
CA GLN A 170 2.33 16.13 -1.27
C GLN A 170 1.72 14.71 -1.22
N TRP A 171 2.58 13.70 -1.23
CA TRP A 171 2.20 12.31 -1.01
C TRP A 171 2.23 12.01 0.49
N ILE A 172 1.17 11.41 1.02
CA ILE A 172 1.13 10.94 2.40
C ILE A 172 0.66 9.49 2.47
N LEU A 173 1.29 8.71 3.35
CA LEU A 173 0.90 7.33 3.60
C LEU A 173 -0.54 7.27 4.10
N ASN A 174 -1.33 6.40 3.49
CA ASN A 174 -2.71 6.13 3.83
C ASN A 174 -2.93 4.64 4.03
N LYS A 175 -3.83 4.29 4.95
CA LYS A 175 -4.25 2.90 5.18
C LYS A 175 -5.76 2.75 5.06
N GLY A 176 -6.20 1.69 4.39
CA GLY A 176 -7.60 1.38 4.21
C GLY A 176 -8.34 2.48 3.45
N LYS A 177 -9.50 2.85 3.97
CA LYS A 177 -10.53 3.64 3.27
C LYS A 177 -10.69 5.06 3.82
N ASP A 178 -9.87 5.43 4.79
CA ASP A 178 -9.93 6.74 5.45
C ASP A 178 -9.23 7.78 4.58
N ILE A 179 -9.98 8.38 3.65
CA ILE A 179 -9.42 9.35 2.69
C ILE A 179 -9.32 10.74 3.36
N PRO A 180 -8.13 11.36 3.44
CA PRO A 180 -7.95 12.72 3.94
C PRO A 180 -8.82 13.74 3.19
N SER A 181 -9.35 14.73 3.92
CA SER A 181 -10.28 15.73 3.37
C SER A 181 -9.65 16.66 2.33
N ASN A 182 -8.32 16.81 2.35
CA ASN A 182 -7.53 17.60 1.40
C ASN A 182 -6.90 16.74 0.28
N ALA A 183 -7.34 15.50 0.12
CA ALA A 183 -6.91 14.67 -1.00
C ALA A 183 -7.39 15.26 -2.34
N ILE A 184 -6.53 15.22 -3.36
CA ILE A 184 -6.86 15.73 -4.70
C ILE A 184 -7.90 14.80 -5.34
N VAL A 185 -9.09 15.35 -5.56
CA VAL A 185 -10.22 14.65 -6.21
C VAL A 185 -10.06 14.72 -7.72
N VAL A 186 -10.23 13.59 -8.39
CA VAL A 186 -10.25 13.49 -9.87
C VAL A 186 -11.65 13.75 -10.38
N GLY A 187 -12.64 13.12 -9.75
CA GLY A 187 -14.04 13.28 -10.09
C GLY A 187 -14.91 12.14 -9.56
N PRO A 188 -16.23 12.22 -9.80
CA PRO A 188 -17.15 11.15 -9.49
C PRO A 188 -17.01 9.96 -10.45
N GLU A 189 -17.23 8.77 -9.93
CA GLU A 189 -17.65 7.59 -10.67
C GLU A 189 -18.97 7.11 -10.03
N HIS A 190 -20.08 7.25 -10.76
CA HIS A 190 -21.42 7.07 -10.19
C HIS A 190 -21.64 7.95 -8.94
N ASP A 191 -21.79 7.33 -7.76
CA ASP A 191 -22.10 8.00 -6.49
C ASP A 191 -20.89 8.18 -5.57
N TRP A 192 -19.70 7.73 -5.98
CA TRP A 192 -18.47 7.85 -5.18
C TRP A 192 -17.42 8.73 -5.87
N MET A 193 -16.49 9.26 -5.08
CA MET A 193 -15.36 10.04 -5.58
C MET A 193 -14.15 9.14 -5.82
N LEU A 194 -13.36 9.53 -6.82
CA LEU A 194 -12.05 8.97 -7.10
C LEU A 194 -10.96 9.97 -6.73
N TRP A 195 -9.97 9.48 -5.99
CA TRP A 195 -8.77 10.22 -5.60
C TRP A 195 -7.53 9.62 -6.23
N ILE A 196 -6.45 10.39 -6.25
CA ILE A 196 -5.16 9.95 -6.77
C ILE A 196 -4.40 9.22 -5.66
N CYS A 197 -4.02 7.97 -5.92
CA CYS A 197 -3.10 7.24 -5.05
C CYS A 197 -1.89 6.74 -5.83
N ARG A 198 -0.85 6.33 -5.09
CA ARG A 198 0.28 5.58 -5.63
C ARG A 198 0.72 4.48 -4.68
N ALA A 199 1.38 3.46 -5.22
CA ALA A 199 1.99 2.42 -4.40
C ALA A 199 3.19 1.79 -5.09
N TYR A 200 4.06 1.17 -4.30
CA TYR A 200 5.10 0.30 -4.80
C TYR A 200 4.50 -1.02 -5.34
N VAL A 201 4.87 -1.39 -6.56
CA VAL A 201 4.47 -2.64 -7.22
C VAL A 201 5.64 -3.15 -8.05
N ASP A 202 6.22 -4.29 -7.70
CA ASP A 202 7.22 -5.01 -8.52
C ASP A 202 8.34 -4.09 -9.06
N GLY A 203 9.10 -3.44 -8.19
CA GLY A 203 10.20 -2.54 -8.57
C GLY A 203 9.79 -1.17 -9.12
N THR A 204 8.48 -0.89 -9.18
CA THR A 204 7.94 0.38 -9.70
C THR A 204 7.14 1.11 -8.64
N ILE A 205 6.92 2.41 -8.83
CA ILE A 205 5.92 3.19 -8.10
C ILE A 205 4.83 3.58 -9.10
N GLN A 206 3.65 3.00 -8.97
CA GLN A 206 2.54 3.18 -9.89
C GLN A 206 1.48 4.11 -9.32
N VAL A 207 0.79 4.85 -10.18
CA VAL A 207 -0.36 5.71 -9.81
C VAL A 207 -1.65 5.01 -10.19
N GLY A 208 -2.67 5.18 -9.37
CA GLY A 208 -4.01 4.68 -9.64
C GLY A 208 -5.08 5.44 -8.88
N LYS A 209 -6.18 4.75 -8.57
CA LYS A 209 -7.39 5.32 -7.97
C LYS A 209 -7.56 4.85 -6.53
N ALA A 210 -7.84 5.79 -5.65
CA ALA A 210 -8.34 5.50 -4.31
C ALA A 210 -9.82 5.86 -4.19
N SER A 211 -10.53 5.15 -3.32
CA SER A 211 -11.90 5.46 -2.93
C SER A 211 -12.26 4.77 -1.62
N ASN A 212 -13.10 5.43 -0.82
CA ASN A 212 -13.62 4.87 0.42
C ASN A 212 -14.63 3.72 0.20
N VAL A 213 -15.09 3.48 -1.04
CA VAL A 213 -15.96 2.34 -1.38
C VAL A 213 -15.19 1.10 -1.83
N PHE A 214 -13.90 1.21 -2.19
CA PHE A 214 -13.10 0.07 -2.63
C PHE A 214 -12.84 -0.91 -1.50
N GLN A 215 -12.64 -2.21 -1.81
CA GLN A 215 -12.48 -3.25 -0.79
C GLN A 215 -11.34 -2.94 0.18
N LYS A 216 -10.21 -2.48 -0.37
CA LYS A 216 -8.99 -2.13 0.37
C LYS A 216 -8.66 -0.63 0.41
N GLY A 217 -9.33 0.17 -0.41
CA GLY A 217 -9.16 1.62 -0.45
C GLY A 217 -8.39 2.13 -1.67
N ALA A 218 -7.42 1.38 -2.18
CA ALA A 218 -6.71 1.71 -3.43
C ALA A 218 -6.77 0.59 -4.47
N VAL A 219 -6.74 1.01 -5.74
CA VAL A 219 -6.61 0.15 -6.91
C VAL A 219 -5.54 0.73 -7.83
N ILE A 220 -4.53 -0.08 -8.14
CA ILE A 220 -3.42 0.25 -9.04
C ILE A 220 -3.52 -0.64 -10.29
N GLY A 221 -3.25 -0.07 -11.46
CA GLY A 221 -3.10 -0.86 -12.68
C GLY A 221 -1.63 -1.19 -12.91
N TYR A 222 -1.28 -2.45 -13.13
CA TYR A 222 0.08 -2.87 -13.47
C TYR A 222 0.08 -4.22 -14.18
N ASP A 223 0.93 -4.37 -15.19
CA ASP A 223 1.04 -5.58 -16.03
C ASP A 223 -0.32 -6.11 -16.50
N ASN A 224 -1.16 -5.20 -17.01
CA ASN A 224 -2.52 -5.47 -17.50
C ASN A 224 -3.54 -5.97 -16.44
N GLU A 225 -3.21 -5.90 -15.15
CA GLU A 225 -4.09 -6.29 -14.04
C GLU A 225 -4.47 -5.10 -13.15
N GLU A 226 -5.57 -5.24 -12.41
CA GLU A 226 -5.90 -4.36 -11.27
C GLU A 226 -5.47 -4.99 -9.94
N ILE A 227 -4.75 -4.22 -9.14
CA ILE A 227 -4.21 -4.63 -7.86
C ILE A 227 -4.87 -3.82 -6.75
N GLN A 228 -5.53 -4.50 -5.83
CA GLN A 228 -6.14 -3.86 -4.66
C GLN A 228 -5.16 -3.80 -3.49
N LEU A 229 -4.99 -2.61 -2.93
CA LEU A 229 -4.01 -2.31 -1.88
C LEU A 229 -4.67 -1.57 -0.72
N ASP A 230 -4.32 -1.94 0.50
CA ASP A 230 -4.77 -1.34 1.75
C ASP A 230 -3.71 -0.44 2.39
N THR A 231 -2.45 -0.50 1.93
CA THR A 231 -1.43 0.51 2.24
C THR A 231 -0.92 1.12 0.95
N TYR A 232 -1.03 2.43 0.84
CA TYR A 232 -0.70 3.21 -0.34
C TYR A 232 -0.40 4.65 0.08
N GLU A 233 0.07 5.50 -0.83
CA GLU A 233 0.09 6.94 -0.59
C GLU A 233 -1.04 7.62 -1.35
N ILE A 234 -1.64 8.63 -0.72
CA ILE A 234 -2.66 9.47 -1.36
C ILE A 234 -2.07 10.86 -1.63
N LEU A 235 -2.44 11.44 -2.76
CA LEU A 235 -2.02 12.80 -3.10
C LEU A 235 -2.93 13.80 -2.38
N VAL A 236 -2.35 14.59 -1.49
CA VAL A 236 -3.00 15.76 -0.89
C VAL A 236 -2.40 17.04 -1.46
N GLY A 237 -3.16 18.12 -1.46
CA GLY A 237 -2.64 19.38 -1.99
C GLY A 237 -3.70 20.45 -2.24
N ASP A 238 -3.29 21.44 -3.04
CA ASP A 238 -4.11 22.59 -3.42
C ASP A 238 -4.13 22.73 -4.94
N MET A 239 -5.32 22.61 -5.53
CA MET A 239 -5.52 22.75 -6.97
C MET A 239 -5.26 24.17 -7.48
N HIS A 240 -5.12 25.19 -6.62
CA HIS A 240 -4.71 26.54 -7.06
C HIS A 240 -3.31 26.54 -7.69
N GLY A 241 -2.41 25.68 -7.20
CA GLY A 241 -1.06 25.50 -7.74
C GLY A 241 -0.90 24.30 -8.67
N LEU A 242 -2.00 23.74 -9.17
CA LEU A 242 -2.01 22.59 -10.08
C LEU A 242 -2.95 22.84 -11.27
N GLN A 243 -2.66 22.22 -12.40
CA GLN A 243 -3.50 22.28 -13.59
C GLN A 243 -3.47 20.96 -14.35
N TRP A 244 -4.63 20.52 -14.85
CA TRP A 244 -4.73 19.42 -15.78
C TRP A 244 -4.47 19.90 -17.22
N VAL A 245 -3.39 19.44 -17.84
CA VAL A 245 -3.01 19.80 -19.21
C VAL A 245 -3.42 18.68 -20.17
N PRO A 246 -4.17 18.96 -21.24
CA PRO A 246 -4.54 17.97 -22.25
C PRO A 246 -3.32 17.35 -22.95
N ALA A 247 -3.40 16.04 -23.21
CA ALA A 247 -2.44 15.29 -24.00
C ALA A 247 -3.15 14.15 -24.75
N SER A 248 -2.58 13.73 -25.87
CA SER A 248 -3.16 12.71 -26.74
C SER A 248 -2.10 11.78 -27.30
N GLY A 249 -2.36 10.47 -27.27
CA GLY A 249 -1.43 9.45 -27.74
C GLY A 249 -0.12 9.47 -26.96
N HIS A 250 1.01 9.39 -27.68
CA HIS A 250 2.34 9.41 -27.12
C HIS A 250 2.62 10.70 -26.32
N LEU A 251 3.05 10.58 -25.07
CA LEU A 251 3.30 11.75 -24.23
C LEU A 251 4.60 12.46 -24.64
N ASN A 252 4.47 13.65 -25.21
CA ASN A 252 5.57 14.60 -25.31
C ASN A 252 5.52 15.60 -24.15
N VAL A 253 6.44 15.47 -23.20
CA VAL A 253 6.52 16.32 -22.00
C VAL A 253 6.81 17.78 -22.35
N GLU A 254 7.60 18.05 -23.38
CA GLU A 254 7.94 19.41 -23.81
C GLU A 254 6.68 20.16 -24.30
N ASN A 255 5.75 19.44 -24.92
CA ASN A 255 4.50 20.01 -25.44
C ASN A 255 3.49 20.37 -24.35
N LEU A 256 3.67 19.93 -23.10
CA LEU A 256 2.76 20.27 -22.00
C LEU A 256 2.84 21.76 -21.62
N GLY A 257 3.96 22.44 -21.91
CA GLY A 257 4.19 23.84 -21.55
C GLY A 257 4.25 24.13 -20.05
N LEU A 258 4.04 23.12 -19.20
CA LEU A 258 4.12 23.17 -17.74
C LEU A 258 4.89 21.95 -17.24
N ARG A 259 5.41 22.05 -16.01
CA ARG A 259 6.12 20.94 -15.38
C ARG A 259 5.12 19.88 -14.89
N PRO A 260 5.14 18.64 -15.40
CA PRO A 260 4.25 17.59 -14.90
C PRO A 260 4.60 17.18 -13.47
N VAL A 261 3.59 16.73 -12.73
CA VAL A 261 3.77 16.15 -11.40
C VAL A 261 4.16 14.68 -11.56
N GLU A 262 5.37 14.34 -11.12
CA GLU A 262 5.84 12.96 -11.06
C GLU A 262 5.06 12.20 -9.97
N GLY A 263 4.38 11.13 -10.38
CA GLY A 263 3.65 10.26 -9.47
C GLY A 263 4.46 9.07 -9.01
N GLY A 264 5.33 8.55 -9.89
CA GLY A 264 6.23 7.46 -9.57
C GLY A 264 7.22 7.20 -10.70
N ARG A 265 7.77 5.98 -10.73
CA ARG A 265 8.82 5.58 -11.66
C ARG A 265 8.69 4.12 -12.04
N ASP A 266 9.09 3.80 -13.26
CA ASP A 266 9.25 2.42 -13.75
C ASP A 266 10.60 1.83 -13.29
N LYS A 267 10.82 0.52 -13.54
CA LYS A 267 12.00 -0.25 -13.09
C LYS A 267 13.33 0.36 -13.54
N ASP A 268 13.34 0.99 -14.71
CA ASP A 268 14.52 1.64 -15.29
C ASP A 268 14.67 3.10 -14.86
N GLY A 269 13.84 3.57 -13.92
CA GLY A 269 13.83 4.94 -13.42
C GLY A 269 13.07 5.93 -14.29
N THR A 270 12.46 5.49 -15.40
CA THR A 270 11.62 6.34 -16.25
C THR A 270 10.48 6.94 -15.43
N PRO A 271 10.26 8.27 -15.48
CA PRO A 271 9.20 8.90 -14.71
C PRO A 271 7.80 8.50 -15.21
N LEU A 272 6.92 8.22 -14.25
CA LEU A 272 5.49 8.04 -14.47
C LEU A 272 4.78 9.27 -13.91
N TYR A 273 4.09 10.00 -14.79
CA TYR A 273 3.36 11.21 -14.44
C TYR A 273 1.91 10.89 -14.10
N ILE A 274 1.33 11.71 -13.22
CA ILE A 274 -0.06 11.60 -12.83
C ILE A 274 -0.94 11.99 -14.01
N ALA A 275 -1.73 11.04 -14.50
CA ALA A 275 -2.70 11.25 -15.56
C ALA A 275 -4.13 11.09 -15.04
N GLN A 276 -5.08 11.70 -15.75
CA GLN A 276 -6.49 11.34 -15.68
C GLN A 276 -7.03 11.11 -17.08
N ALA A 277 -7.90 10.11 -17.25
CA ALA A 277 -8.46 9.77 -18.55
C ALA A 277 -9.97 9.45 -18.45
N PRO A 278 -10.78 9.86 -19.44
CA PRO A 278 -12.19 9.51 -19.51
C PRO A 278 -12.35 8.03 -19.89
N HIS A 279 -13.14 7.30 -19.11
CA HIS A 279 -13.51 5.92 -19.41
C HIS A 279 -14.88 5.59 -18.81
N LYS A 280 -15.74 4.92 -19.59
CA LYS A 280 -17.05 4.42 -19.14
C LYS A 280 -17.92 5.44 -18.38
N GLY A 281 -17.89 6.70 -18.81
CA GLY A 281 -18.73 7.77 -18.25
C GLY A 281 -18.15 8.47 -17.01
N ALA A 282 -16.94 8.11 -16.57
CA ALA A 282 -16.23 8.76 -15.49
C ALA A 282 -14.82 9.18 -15.93
N VAL A 283 -14.11 9.88 -15.05
CA VAL A 283 -12.69 10.25 -15.23
C VAL A 283 -11.88 9.49 -14.18
N HIS A 284 -10.89 8.72 -14.63
CA HIS A 284 -10.09 7.86 -13.77
C HIS A 284 -8.64 8.35 -13.70
N PRO A 285 -8.00 8.37 -12.51
CA PRO A 285 -6.57 8.59 -12.40
C PRO A 285 -5.77 7.36 -12.86
N GLY A 286 -4.56 7.61 -13.31
CA GLY A 286 -3.59 6.60 -13.70
C GLY A 286 -2.24 7.21 -14.03
N ILE A 287 -1.51 6.56 -14.93
CA ILE A 287 -0.16 6.95 -15.32
C ILE A 287 -0.10 7.39 -16.78
N ALA A 288 0.79 8.33 -17.09
CA ALA A 288 1.30 8.60 -18.43
C ALA A 288 2.83 8.71 -18.39
N SER A 289 3.51 8.35 -19.47
CA SER A 289 4.97 8.33 -19.54
C SER A 289 5.42 8.67 -20.96
N PRO A 290 6.63 9.25 -21.16
CA PRO A 290 7.22 9.40 -22.48
C PRO A 290 7.49 8.07 -23.20
N LYS A 291 7.30 6.92 -22.52
CA LYS A 291 7.36 5.58 -23.14
C LYS A 291 5.99 4.99 -23.45
N HIS A 292 4.92 5.71 -23.15
CA HIS A 292 3.54 5.25 -23.29
C HIS A 292 2.85 5.94 -24.46
N ASP A 293 2.02 5.20 -25.19
CA ASP A 293 1.19 5.73 -26.28
C ASP A 293 -0.21 6.16 -25.80
N GLY A 294 -0.32 6.57 -24.54
CA GLY A 294 -1.56 6.99 -23.90
C GLY A 294 -1.44 7.06 -22.38
N ALA A 295 -2.56 7.36 -21.71
CA ALA A 295 -2.69 7.13 -20.29
C ALA A 295 -3.13 5.69 -20.01
N TYR A 296 -2.62 5.10 -18.94
CA TYR A 296 -3.00 3.77 -18.47
C TYR A 296 -3.73 3.91 -17.14
N ILE A 297 -4.99 3.46 -17.09
CA ILE A 297 -5.86 3.54 -15.91
C ILE A 297 -6.28 2.15 -15.44
N PRO A 298 -6.40 1.89 -14.13
CA PRO A 298 -7.08 0.68 -13.65
C PRO A 298 -8.58 0.77 -13.91
N TYR A 299 -9.15 -0.20 -14.65
CA TYR A 299 -10.60 -0.37 -14.76
C TYR A 299 -11.02 -1.82 -15.04
N GLY A 300 -12.02 -2.33 -14.29
CA GLY A 300 -12.72 -3.57 -14.62
C GLY A 300 -11.85 -4.83 -14.59
N GLY A 301 -10.91 -4.90 -13.65
CA GLY A 301 -9.95 -5.99 -13.50
C GLY A 301 -8.71 -5.88 -14.37
N LYS A 302 -8.57 -4.81 -15.18
CA LYS A 302 -7.44 -4.63 -16.11
C LYS A 302 -6.84 -3.24 -16.04
N GLN A 303 -5.65 -3.09 -16.62
CA GLN A 303 -5.10 -1.80 -16.97
C GLN A 303 -5.52 -1.42 -18.39
N VAL A 304 -6.27 -0.33 -18.53
CA VAL A 304 -6.81 0.13 -19.80
C VAL A 304 -6.01 1.31 -20.32
N GLN A 305 -5.57 1.24 -21.58
CA GLN A 305 -4.97 2.36 -22.30
C GLN A 305 -6.05 3.28 -22.87
N VAL A 306 -5.88 4.60 -22.69
CA VAL A 306 -6.75 5.65 -23.22
C VAL A 306 -5.90 6.69 -23.92
N SER A 307 -6.17 6.93 -25.21
CA SER A 307 -5.38 7.86 -26.03
C SER A 307 -5.61 9.33 -25.69
N GLU A 308 -6.82 9.73 -25.32
CA GLU A 308 -7.13 11.12 -24.93
C GLU A 308 -7.11 11.24 -23.40
N TYR A 309 -6.26 12.10 -22.85
CA TYR A 309 -6.07 12.20 -21.40
C TYR A 309 -5.60 13.60 -21.00
N ARG A 310 -5.38 13.80 -19.71
CA ARG A 310 -4.75 15.00 -19.16
C ARG A 310 -3.66 14.61 -18.18
N VAL A 311 -2.59 15.38 -18.14
CA VAL A 311 -1.48 15.23 -17.20
C VAL A 311 -1.56 16.33 -16.15
N LEU A 312 -1.42 15.97 -14.87
CA LEU A 312 -1.38 16.94 -13.79
C LEU A 312 -0.04 17.67 -13.82
N CYS A 313 -0.07 18.99 -13.88
CA CYS A 313 1.12 19.84 -13.93
C CYS A 313 1.09 20.89 -12.82
N TYR A 314 2.25 21.38 -12.43
CA TYR A 314 2.38 22.53 -11.54
C TYR A 314 1.94 23.80 -12.27
N ASN A 315 1.11 24.60 -11.59
CA ASN A 315 0.67 25.92 -12.02
C ASN A 315 1.39 26.97 -11.18
N TYR A 316 2.24 27.78 -11.81
CA TYR A 316 3.10 28.80 -11.16
C TYR A 316 2.60 30.21 -11.42
#